data_AF-A0A8S4GK88-F1
#
_entry.id   AF-A0A8S4GK88-F1
#
_cell.length_a   1.000
_cell.length_b   1.000
_cell.length_c   1.000
_cell.angle_alpha   90.00
_cell.angle_beta   90.00
_cell.angle_gamma   90.00
#
_symmetry.space_group_name_H-M   'P 1'
#
loop_
_entity.id
_entity.type
_entity.pdbx_description
1 polymer ?
#
loop_
_entity_poly.entity_id
_entity_poly.type
_entity_poly.pdbx_seq_one_letter_code
_entity_poly.pdbx_strand_id
1 'polypeptide(L)'
;MPGAARRCAAEPFQSSKGYTIEVPEGWEIKDKAGADILLVNPSRSSTTVGVTVSPVRINTLKSFGTTDEVGERLIAAERAKDGTLGAELLSSGSRQGTGGVPVYDYTYAVDSTRGLKRISTTVTIADRKLFIANGQFKCDKERGCDAEGAAEAIEQMTAAVRSLALVAPS
;
A
#
# COMPACT_ATOMS: atom_id res chain seq x y z
N MET A 1 -11.03 6.35 -38.70
CA MET A 1 -11.60 5.92 -37.42
C MET A 1 -10.45 5.54 -36.50
N PRO A 2 -10.03 6.39 -35.54
CA PRO A 2 -9.06 5.98 -34.54
C PRO A 2 -9.77 5.05 -33.54
N GLY A 3 -9.34 3.79 -33.50
CA GLY A 3 -9.81 2.82 -32.51
C GLY A 3 -9.45 3.30 -31.12
N ALA A 4 -10.47 3.47 -30.27
CA ALA A 4 -10.28 3.79 -28.87
C ALA A 4 -9.35 2.74 -28.24
N ALA A 5 -8.18 3.19 -27.78
CA ALA A 5 -7.36 2.42 -26.87
C ALA A 5 -8.25 2.08 -25.67
N ARG A 6 -8.70 0.83 -25.59
CA ARG A 6 -9.21 0.28 -24.34
C ARG A 6 -8.06 0.45 -23.35
N ARG A 7 -8.23 1.35 -22.38
CA ARG A 7 -7.46 1.30 -21.14
C ARG A 7 -7.77 -0.07 -20.55
N CYS A 8 -6.84 -1.01 -20.66
CA CYS A 8 -6.96 -2.30 -20.00
C CYS A 8 -7.02 -2.02 -18.50
N ALA A 9 -8.12 -2.44 -17.88
CA ALA A 9 -8.46 -2.08 -16.51
C ALA A 9 -7.68 -2.97 -15.54
N ALA A 10 -7.30 -2.41 -14.39
CA ALA A 10 -6.83 -3.20 -13.26
C ALA A 10 -7.88 -4.25 -12.90
N GLU A 11 -7.46 -5.49 -12.62
CA GLU A 11 -8.37 -6.60 -12.34
C GLU A 11 -8.57 -6.76 -10.82
N PRO A 12 -9.80 -6.91 -10.33
CA PRO A 12 -10.02 -7.11 -8.90
C PRO A 12 -9.60 -8.52 -8.49
N PHE A 13 -8.67 -8.60 -7.55
CA PHE A 13 -8.34 -9.83 -6.81
C PHE A 13 -9.16 -9.89 -5.53
N GLN A 14 -9.83 -11.02 -5.30
CA GLN A 14 -10.58 -11.28 -4.07
C GLN A 14 -9.86 -12.33 -3.22
N SER A 15 -9.48 -11.93 -1.99
CA SER A 15 -8.85 -12.84 -1.04
C SER A 15 -9.90 -13.62 -0.23
N SER A 16 -9.56 -14.87 0.09
CA SER A 16 -10.29 -15.68 1.07
C SER A 16 -10.33 -15.07 2.48
N LYS A 17 -9.47 -14.08 2.77
CA LYS A 17 -9.44 -13.33 4.03
C LYS A 17 -10.51 -12.23 4.12
N GLY A 18 -11.33 -12.04 3.08
CA GLY A 18 -12.45 -11.09 3.09
C GLY A 18 -12.08 -9.67 2.65
N TYR A 19 -11.09 -9.52 1.78
CA TYR A 19 -10.76 -8.24 1.15
C TYR A 19 -10.64 -8.39 -0.36
N THR A 20 -10.71 -7.26 -1.06
CA THR A 20 -10.45 -7.10 -2.49
C THR A 20 -9.37 -6.06 -2.70
N ILE A 21 -8.57 -6.23 -3.75
CA ILE A 21 -7.56 -5.27 -4.20
C ILE A 21 -7.46 -5.33 -5.72
N GLU A 22 -7.31 -4.19 -6.38
CA GLU A 22 -7.06 -4.12 -7.81
C GLU A 22 -5.59 -4.44 -8.12
N VAL A 23 -5.40 -5.39 -9.04
CA VAL A 23 -4.10 -5.76 -9.58
C VAL A 23 -3.85 -4.93 -10.83
N PRO A 24 -2.83 -4.06 -10.85
CA PRO A 24 -2.52 -3.30 -12.05
C PRO A 24 -2.16 -4.22 -13.22
N GLU A 25 -2.48 -3.79 -14.43
CA GLU A 25 -2.24 -4.59 -15.64
C GLU A 25 -0.77 -5.03 -15.76
N GLY A 26 -0.58 -6.31 -16.05
CA GLY A 26 0.73 -6.91 -16.25
C GLY A 26 1.51 -7.16 -14.97
N TRP A 27 1.01 -6.80 -13.79
CA TRP A 27 1.67 -7.14 -12.53
C TRP A 27 1.53 -8.62 -12.21
N GLU A 28 2.59 -9.20 -11.66
CA GLU A 28 2.63 -10.61 -11.27
C GLU A 28 2.20 -10.78 -9.82
N ILE A 29 1.35 -11.77 -9.56
CA ILE A 29 1.02 -12.21 -8.20
C ILE A 29 2.06 -13.23 -7.75
N LYS A 30 2.67 -13.01 -6.58
CA LYS A 30 3.64 -13.91 -5.95
C LYS A 30 3.26 -14.20 -4.50
N ASP A 31 3.67 -15.38 -4.05
CA ASP A 31 3.61 -15.75 -2.63
C ASP A 31 4.86 -15.24 -1.90
N LYS A 32 4.65 -14.66 -0.72
CA LYS A 32 5.73 -14.25 0.18
C LYS A 32 5.33 -14.51 1.62
N ALA A 33 6.19 -15.19 2.37
CA ALA A 33 5.96 -15.44 3.79
C ALA A 33 5.66 -14.14 4.55
N GLY A 34 4.51 -14.10 5.24
CA GLY A 34 4.04 -12.93 5.98
C GLY A 34 3.14 -11.95 5.20
N ALA A 35 2.96 -12.16 3.89
CA ALA A 35 1.95 -11.48 3.10
C ALA A 35 0.89 -12.50 2.62
N ASP A 36 -0.36 -12.06 2.57
CA ASP A 36 -1.46 -12.82 1.98
C ASP A 36 -1.37 -12.80 0.45
N ILE A 37 -0.91 -11.67 -0.11
CA ILE A 37 -0.59 -11.51 -1.53
C ILE A 37 0.58 -10.55 -1.70
N LEU A 38 1.42 -10.77 -2.71
CA LEU A 38 2.42 -9.81 -3.17
C LEU A 38 2.30 -9.59 -4.68
N LEU A 39 1.93 -8.39 -5.08
CA LEU A 39 1.93 -7.92 -6.47
C LEU A 39 3.31 -7.35 -6.80
N VAL A 40 3.88 -7.73 -7.94
CA VAL A 40 5.21 -7.28 -8.37
C VAL A 40 5.13 -6.72 -9.78
N ASN A 41 5.66 -5.52 -9.99
CA ASN A 41 5.77 -4.95 -11.32
C ASN A 41 6.88 -5.68 -12.12
N PRO A 42 6.59 -6.31 -13.27
CA PRO A 42 7.59 -7.08 -14.02
C PRO A 42 8.69 -6.19 -14.62
N SER A 43 8.33 -4.96 -15.02
CA SER A 43 9.28 -3.98 -15.55
C SER A 43 10.18 -3.40 -14.46
N ARG A 44 9.76 -3.48 -13.20
CA ARG A 44 10.51 -2.99 -12.04
C ARG A 44 10.21 -3.82 -10.80
N SER A 45 10.94 -4.92 -10.61
CA SER A 45 10.75 -5.84 -9.48
C SER A 45 10.96 -5.21 -8.09
N SER A 46 11.56 -4.03 -8.02
CA SER A 46 11.68 -3.25 -6.79
C SER A 46 10.39 -2.51 -6.40
N THR A 47 9.42 -2.44 -7.31
CA THR A 47 8.08 -1.91 -7.08
C THR A 47 7.11 -3.04 -6.80
N THR A 48 6.55 -3.06 -5.59
CA THR A 48 5.69 -4.15 -5.13
C THR A 48 4.55 -3.65 -4.27
N VAL A 49 3.41 -4.33 -4.29
CA VAL A 49 2.28 -4.09 -3.38
C VAL A 49 1.96 -5.37 -2.65
N GLY A 50 2.10 -5.40 -1.33
CA GLY A 50 1.77 -6.55 -0.50
C GLY A 50 0.59 -6.28 0.42
N VAL A 51 -0.28 -7.25 0.63
CA VAL A 51 -1.32 -7.18 1.67
C VAL A 51 -1.00 -8.17 2.78
N THR A 52 -1.01 -7.70 4.01
CA THR A 52 -0.88 -8.52 5.21
C THR A 52 -2.16 -8.46 6.02
N VAL A 53 -2.61 -9.62 6.50
CA VAL A 53 -3.79 -9.75 7.35
C VAL A 53 -3.38 -10.37 8.69
N SER A 54 -3.56 -9.64 9.78
CA SER A 54 -3.14 -10.05 11.12
C SER A 54 -4.28 -9.95 12.12
N PRO A 55 -4.48 -10.93 13.03
CA PRO A 55 -5.48 -10.82 14.08
C PRO A 55 -5.10 -9.71 15.08
N VAL A 56 -6.08 -8.94 15.53
CA VAL A 56 -5.92 -7.85 16.51
C VAL A 56 -7.02 -7.91 17.57
N ARG A 57 -6.75 -7.32 18.75
CA ARG A 57 -7.71 -7.28 19.86
C ARG A 57 -8.73 -6.14 19.75
N ILE A 58 -8.45 -5.15 18.90
CA ILE A 58 -9.29 -3.96 18.70
C ILE A 58 -10.23 -4.15 17.51
N ASN A 59 -11.40 -3.51 17.58
CA ASN A 59 -12.45 -3.64 16.56
C ASN A 59 -12.44 -2.51 15.52
N THR A 60 -11.73 -1.41 15.78
CA THR A 60 -11.70 -0.24 14.90
C THR A 60 -10.36 0.49 14.98
N LEU A 61 -9.93 1.08 13.85
CA LEU A 61 -8.73 1.91 13.80
C LEU A 61 -8.80 3.13 14.71
N LYS A 62 -9.99 3.67 14.96
CA LYS A 62 -10.16 4.83 15.86
C LYS A 62 -9.73 4.53 17.29
N SER A 63 -9.76 3.26 17.71
CA SER A 63 -9.23 2.83 19.01
C SER A 63 -7.71 2.81 19.06
N PHE A 64 -7.04 2.80 17.92
CA PHE A 64 -5.57 2.85 17.83
C PHE A 64 -5.06 4.29 17.89
N GLY A 65 -5.81 5.24 17.32
CA GLY A 65 -5.53 6.67 17.36
C GLY A 65 -6.18 7.41 16.19
N THR A 66 -5.94 8.72 16.12
CA THR A 66 -6.26 9.54 14.95
C THR A 66 -5.30 9.23 13.80
N THR A 67 -5.66 9.62 12.58
CA THR A 67 -4.80 9.43 11.40
C THR A 67 -3.39 9.96 11.63
N ASP A 68 -3.26 11.12 12.29
CA ASP A 68 -1.97 11.76 12.53
C ASP A 68 -1.17 11.03 13.63
N GLU A 69 -1.80 10.66 14.75
CA GLU A 69 -1.12 9.90 15.81
C GLU A 69 -0.61 8.55 15.30
N VAL A 70 -1.41 7.86 14.49
CA VAL A 70 -1.02 6.59 13.88
C VAL A 70 0.07 6.80 12.84
N GLY A 71 0.01 7.90 12.07
CA GLY A 71 1.04 8.29 11.12
C GLY A 71 2.38 8.59 11.79
N GLU A 72 2.38 9.33 12.89
CA GLU A 72 3.59 9.61 13.68
C GLU A 72 4.22 8.32 14.23
N ARG A 73 3.39 7.43 14.79
CA ARG A 73 3.86 6.11 15.26
C ARG A 73 4.41 5.25 14.14
N LEU A 74 3.79 5.29 12.95
CA LEU A 74 4.27 4.61 11.76
C LEU A 74 5.67 5.10 11.39
N ILE A 75 5.88 6.42 11.28
CA ILE A 75 7.19 6.99 10.96
C ILE A 75 8.22 6.70 12.05
N ALA A 76 7.85 6.80 13.33
CA ALA A 76 8.72 6.45 14.44
C ALA A 76 9.18 4.99 14.37
N ALA A 77 8.27 4.06 14.05
CA ALA A 77 8.58 2.65 13.86
C ALA A 77 9.50 2.42 12.65
N GLU A 78 9.33 3.16 11.56
CA GLU A 78 10.23 3.09 10.39
C GLU A 78 11.64 3.57 10.72
N ARG A 79 11.77 4.68 11.46
CA ARG A 79 13.06 5.22 11.92
C ARG A 79 13.77 4.31 12.92
N ALA A 80 13.02 3.55 13.69
CA ALA A 80 13.57 2.59 14.66
C ALA A 80 14.13 1.31 14.00
N LYS A 81 13.89 1.07 12.71
CA LYS A 81 14.43 -0.10 12.01
C LYS A 81 15.92 0.05 11.73
N ASP A 82 16.67 -1.03 11.95
CA ASP A 82 18.08 -1.08 11.61
C ASP A 82 18.30 -0.85 10.11
N GLY A 83 19.13 0.16 9.79
CA GLY A 83 19.47 0.54 8.42
C GLY A 83 18.58 1.61 7.79
N THR A 84 17.58 2.12 8.51
CA THR A 84 16.87 3.35 8.13
C THR A 84 17.71 4.57 8.54
N LEU A 85 18.01 5.44 7.58
CA LEU A 85 18.71 6.71 7.81
C LEU A 85 17.73 7.84 8.13
N GLY A 86 16.54 7.79 7.52
CA GLY A 86 15.48 8.76 7.75
C GLY A 86 14.14 8.26 7.23
N ALA A 87 13.05 8.77 7.81
CA ALA A 87 11.72 8.55 7.27
C ALA A 87 10.89 9.82 7.42
N GLU A 88 10.10 10.14 6.41
CA GLU A 88 9.33 11.38 6.32
C GLU A 88 7.91 11.09 5.81
N LEU A 89 6.91 11.55 6.55
CA LEU A 89 5.52 11.46 6.13
C LEU A 89 5.26 12.52 5.05
N LEU A 90 4.82 12.08 3.86
CA LEU A 90 4.50 12.95 2.74
C LEU A 90 3.02 13.31 2.71
N SER A 91 2.16 12.35 3.06
CA SER A 91 0.71 12.54 3.10
C SER A 91 0.07 11.56 4.07
N SER A 92 -0.94 12.03 4.79
CA SER A 92 -1.89 11.22 5.56
C SER A 92 -3.30 11.53 5.10
N GLY A 93 -4.17 10.53 5.17
CA GLY A 93 -5.58 10.68 4.82
C GLY A 93 -6.43 9.66 5.56
N SER A 94 -7.70 10.01 5.77
CA SER A 94 -8.70 9.05 6.24
C SER A 94 -9.90 9.07 5.33
N ARG A 95 -10.46 7.89 5.09
CA ARG A 95 -11.68 7.69 4.32
C ARG A 95 -12.54 6.64 5.00
N GLN A 96 -13.80 6.57 4.58
CA GLN A 96 -14.70 5.50 5.00
C GLN A 96 -14.73 4.44 3.92
N GLY A 97 -14.38 3.21 4.27
CA GLY A 97 -14.54 2.04 3.41
C GLY A 97 -15.96 1.49 3.45
N THR A 98 -16.14 0.31 2.87
CA THR A 98 -17.41 -0.44 2.88
C THR A 98 -17.98 -0.53 4.29
N GLY A 99 -19.26 -0.20 4.47
CA GLY A 99 -19.93 -0.27 5.77
C GLY A 99 -19.50 0.80 6.77
N GLY A 100 -18.86 1.88 6.33
CA GLY A 100 -18.44 2.99 7.20
C GLY A 100 -17.19 2.70 8.03
N VAL A 101 -16.48 1.60 7.73
CA VAL A 101 -15.24 1.22 8.43
C VAL A 101 -14.16 2.25 8.12
N PRO A 102 -13.47 2.81 9.13
CA PRO A 102 -12.38 3.75 8.88
C PRO A 102 -11.23 3.07 8.12
N VAL A 103 -10.68 3.79 7.15
CA VAL A 103 -9.50 3.40 6.39
C VAL A 103 -8.52 4.56 6.43
N TYR A 104 -7.28 4.28 6.83
CA TYR A 104 -6.21 5.28 6.87
C TYR A 104 -5.24 5.03 5.72
N ASP A 105 -4.97 6.08 4.95
CA ASP A 105 -4.03 6.07 3.84
C ASP A 105 -2.81 6.93 4.24
N TYR A 106 -1.61 6.41 4.01
CA TYR A 106 -0.35 7.08 4.27
C TYR A 106 0.54 7.00 3.05
N THR A 107 1.29 8.06 2.78
CA THR A 107 2.41 8.02 1.84
C THR A 107 3.61 8.64 2.53
N TYR A 108 4.74 7.96 2.51
CA TYR A 108 5.96 8.38 3.19
C TYR A 108 7.21 7.98 2.42
N ALA A 109 8.27 8.74 2.61
CA ALA A 109 9.60 8.40 2.11
C ALA A 109 10.41 7.72 3.20
N VAL A 110 11.17 6.70 2.84
CA VAL A 110 12.15 6.06 3.73
C VAL A 110 13.50 6.10 3.04
N ASP A 111 14.44 6.81 3.64
CA ASP A 111 15.83 6.76 3.28
C ASP A 111 16.53 5.67 4.10
N SER A 112 17.28 4.82 3.42
CA SER A 112 17.95 3.67 4.03
C SER A 112 19.33 3.52 3.42
N THR A 113 20.19 2.75 4.08
CA THR A 113 21.52 2.39 3.54
C THR A 113 21.46 1.72 2.17
N ARG A 114 20.30 1.19 1.76
CA ARG A 114 20.07 0.53 0.47
C ARG A 114 19.41 1.45 -0.59
N GLY A 115 19.20 2.71 -0.24
CA GLY A 115 18.62 3.76 -1.08
C GLY A 115 17.25 4.24 -0.59
N LEU A 116 16.80 5.31 -1.25
CA LEU A 116 15.52 5.98 -1.00
C LEU A 116 14.34 5.17 -1.56
N LYS A 117 13.26 5.10 -0.78
CA LYS A 117 12.02 4.45 -1.17
C LYS A 117 10.83 5.36 -0.91
N ARG A 118 9.83 5.27 -1.78
CA ARG A 118 8.49 5.82 -1.54
C ARG A 118 7.56 4.69 -1.18
N ILE A 119 6.84 4.83 -0.08
CA ILE A 119 5.95 3.82 0.45
C ILE A 119 4.54 4.41 0.56
N SER A 120 3.56 3.70 0.03
CA SER A 120 2.14 4.00 0.20
C SER A 120 1.51 2.87 0.99
N THR A 121 0.81 3.20 2.06
CA THR A 121 0.21 2.22 2.96
C THR A 121 -1.25 2.55 3.18
N THR A 122 -2.13 1.58 2.98
CA THR A 122 -3.54 1.64 3.37
C THR A 122 -3.79 0.65 4.49
N VAL A 123 -4.41 1.12 5.56
CA VAL A 123 -4.69 0.32 6.76
C VAL A 123 -6.18 0.36 7.07
N THR A 124 -6.75 -0.79 7.43
CA THR A 124 -8.11 -0.88 7.98
C THR A 124 -8.24 -2.02 8.97
N ILE A 125 -9.24 -1.95 9.85
CA ILE A 125 -9.55 -3.00 10.82
C ILE A 125 -11.03 -3.37 10.69
N ALA A 126 -11.30 -4.66 10.49
CA ALA A 126 -12.63 -5.23 10.51
C ALA A 126 -12.59 -6.67 11.04
N ASP A 127 -13.65 -7.10 11.71
CA ASP A 127 -13.76 -8.46 12.27
C ASP A 127 -12.52 -8.88 13.09
N ARG A 128 -11.97 -7.96 13.91
CA ARG A 128 -10.75 -8.17 14.71
C ARG A 128 -9.54 -8.59 13.87
N LYS A 129 -9.50 -8.21 12.59
CA LYS A 129 -8.37 -8.40 11.68
C LYS A 129 -7.90 -7.04 11.20
N LEU A 130 -6.59 -6.85 11.24
CA LEU A 130 -5.88 -5.72 10.70
C LEU A 130 -5.44 -6.07 9.28
N PHE A 131 -5.88 -5.26 8.33
CA PHE A 131 -5.52 -5.36 6.92
C PHE A 131 -4.58 -4.20 6.61
N ILE A 132 -3.38 -4.53 6.13
CA ILE A 132 -2.37 -3.55 5.72
C ILE A 132 -2.01 -3.85 4.27
N ALA A 133 -2.36 -2.95 3.36
CA ALA A 133 -1.78 -2.94 2.02
C ALA A 133 -0.57 -1.99 2.02
N ASN A 134 0.58 -2.49 1.61
CA ASN A 134 1.83 -1.75 1.56
C ASN A 134 2.42 -1.82 0.15
N GLY A 135 2.44 -0.67 -0.52
CA GLY A 135 3.14 -0.44 -1.77
C GLY A 135 4.50 0.18 -1.50
N GLN A 136 5.55 -0.37 -2.09
CA GLN A 136 6.88 0.23 -2.07
C GLN A 136 7.38 0.47 -3.49
N PHE A 137 8.00 1.62 -3.69
CA PHE A 137 8.71 2.00 -4.90
C PHE A 137 10.14 2.38 -4.53
N LYS A 138 11.15 1.72 -5.11
CA LYS A 138 12.54 2.10 -4.92
C LYS A 138 12.90 3.23 -5.89
N CYS A 139 13.30 4.37 -5.33
CA CYS A 139 13.73 5.52 -6.10
C CYS A 139 15.11 5.29 -6.70
N ASP A 140 15.36 5.95 -7.83
CA ASP A 140 16.66 5.89 -8.49
C ASP A 140 17.71 6.63 -7.66
N LYS A 141 18.98 6.19 -7.72
CA LYS A 141 20.05 6.80 -6.92
C LYS A 141 20.43 8.20 -7.41
N GLU A 142 20.33 8.45 -8.72
CA GLU A 142 20.79 9.69 -9.34
C GLU A 142 19.62 10.64 -9.59
N ARG A 143 18.49 10.10 -10.05
CA ARG A 143 17.29 10.88 -10.43
C ARG A 143 16.20 10.88 -9.36
N GLY A 144 16.45 10.25 -8.21
CA GLY A 144 15.49 10.19 -7.11
C GLY A 144 14.18 9.53 -7.50
N CYS A 145 13.08 10.00 -6.92
CA CYS A 145 11.74 9.48 -7.21
C CYS A 145 11.09 10.13 -8.44
N ASP A 146 11.85 10.93 -9.19
CA ASP A 146 11.40 11.70 -10.36
C ASP A 146 11.95 11.13 -11.67
N ALA A 147 12.55 9.94 -11.61
CA ALA A 147 13.03 9.24 -12.80
C ALA A 147 11.89 8.99 -13.80
N GLU A 148 12.24 8.87 -15.09
CA GLU A 148 11.27 8.57 -16.14
C GLU A 148 10.49 7.28 -15.84
N GLY A 149 9.16 7.35 -15.94
CA GLY A 149 8.24 6.26 -15.56
C GLY A 149 8.06 6.05 -14.05
N ALA A 150 8.77 6.78 -13.17
CA ALA A 150 8.60 6.68 -11.72
C ALA A 150 7.23 7.18 -11.28
N ALA A 151 6.78 8.32 -11.81
CA ALA A 151 5.47 8.88 -11.50
C ALA A 151 4.34 7.90 -11.82
N GLU A 152 4.36 7.29 -13.00
CA GLU A 152 3.37 6.29 -13.42
C GLU A 152 3.41 5.04 -12.53
N ALA A 153 4.61 4.51 -12.24
CA ALA A 153 4.74 3.35 -11.37
C ALA A 153 4.28 3.64 -9.92
N ILE A 154 4.57 4.83 -9.41
CA ILE A 154 4.11 5.29 -8.09
C ILE A 154 2.59 5.46 -8.09
N GLU A 155 2.02 6.01 -9.16
CA GLU A 155 0.57 6.18 -9.30
C GLU A 155 -0.14 4.83 -9.36
N GLN A 156 0.32 3.89 -10.21
CA GLN A 156 -0.22 2.53 -10.29
C GLN A 156 -0.14 1.80 -8.95
N MET A 157 1.02 1.87 -8.28
CA MET A 157 1.23 1.30 -6.95
C MET A 157 0.28 1.92 -5.93
N THR A 158 0.14 3.24 -5.92
CA THR A 158 -0.71 3.97 -4.98
C THR A 158 -2.19 3.63 -5.22
N ALA A 159 -2.61 3.56 -6.49
CA ALA A 159 -3.96 3.16 -6.87
C ALA A 159 -4.26 1.73 -6.40
N ALA A 160 -3.37 0.77 -6.65
CA ALA A 160 -3.51 -0.60 -6.18
C ALA A 160 -3.64 -0.66 -4.65
N VAL A 161 -2.76 0.02 -3.91
CA VAL A 161 -2.82 0.04 -2.44
C VAL A 161 -4.15 0.64 -1.94
N ARG A 162 -4.60 1.75 -2.53
CA ARG A 162 -5.83 2.43 -2.13
C ARG A 162 -7.11 1.71 -2.57
N SER A 163 -7.02 0.84 -3.57
CA SER A 163 -8.13 -0.01 -3.98
C SER A 163 -8.50 -1.07 -2.94
N LEU A 164 -7.68 -1.27 -1.90
CA LEU A 164 -7.99 -2.18 -0.81
C LEU A 164 -9.38 -1.85 -0.23
N ALA A 165 -10.28 -2.81 -0.35
CA ALA A 165 -11.65 -2.73 0.14
C ALA A 165 -12.04 -4.04 0.83
N LEU A 166 -12.82 -3.94 1.90
CA LEU A 166 -13.35 -5.09 2.62
C LEU A 166 -14.56 -5.65 1.88
N VAL A 167 -14.64 -6.96 1.78
CA VAL A 167 -15.81 -7.66 1.23
C VAL A 167 -16.86 -7.70 2.34
N ALA A 168 -18.06 -7.17 2.05
CA ALA A 168 -19.16 -7.27 3.00
C ALA A 168 -19.49 -8.75 3.26
N PRO A 169 -19.77 -9.15 4.52
CA PRO A 169 -20.31 -10.47 4.77
C PRO A 169 -21.65 -10.58 4.01
N SER A 170 -21.78 -11.62 3.19
CA SER A 170 -23.02 -11.98 2.49
C SER A 170 -24.07 -12.51 3.47
#